data_AF-A0A0D0PQC0-F1
#
_entry.id   AF-A0A0D0PQC0-F1
#
_cell.length_a   1.000
_cell.length_b   1.000
_cell.length_c   1.000
_cell.angle_alpha   90.00
_cell.angle_beta   90.00
_cell.angle_gamma   90.00
#
_symmetry.space_group_name_H-M   'P 1'
#
loop_
_entity.id
_entity.type
_entity.pdbx_description
1 polymer ?
#
loop_
_entity_poly.entity_id
_entity_poly.type
_entity_poly.pdbx_seq_one_letter_code
_entity_poly.pdbx_strand_id
1 'polypeptide(L)' 'MRYLLGLVVRYLMRPGWRALVVYGALHVPPPPIDPAPDPDGGGPPPGHPERLCADRPPDRQERLLWRQLTEDRWFGDGP' A
#
# COMPACT_ATOMS: atom_id res chain seq x y z
N MET A 1 -44.56 1.32 -17.69
CA MET A 1 -43.57 1.42 -16.59
C MET A 1 -43.08 0.07 -16.03
N ARG A 2 -43.92 -0.92 -15.70
CA ARG A 2 -43.48 -2.21 -15.11
C ARG A 2 -42.46 -3.00 -15.95
N TYR A 3 -42.60 -3.00 -17.27
CA TYR A 3 -41.66 -3.69 -18.18
C TYR A 3 -40.28 -3.02 -18.24
N LEU A 4 -40.24 -1.69 -18.18
CA LEU A 4 -39.00 -0.91 -18.18
C LEU A 4 -38.21 -1.15 -16.89
N LEU A 5 -38.91 -1.21 -15.76
CA LEU A 5 -38.32 -1.56 -14.47
C LEU A 5 -37.73 -2.98 -14.49
N GLY A 6 -38.43 -3.94 -15.09
CA GLY A 6 -37.93 -5.31 -15.26
C GLY A 6 -36.67 -5.38 -16.12
N LEU A 7 -36.58 -4.58 -17.18
CA LEU A 7 -35.38 -4.43 -18.01
C LEU A 7 -34.20 -3.85 -17.20
N VAL A 8 -34.40 -2.76 -16.46
CA VAL A 8 -33.35 -2.16 -15.63
C VAL A 8 -32.83 -3.14 -14.59
N VAL A 9 -33.72 -3.84 -13.89
CA VAL A 9 -33.30 -4.84 -12.89
C VAL A 9 -32.51 -5.98 -13.53
N ARG A 10 -32.95 -6.47 -14.70
CA ARG A 10 -32.33 -7.62 -15.38
C ARG A 10 -30.99 -7.29 -16.01
N TYR A 11 -30.85 -6.12 -16.62
CA TYR A 11 -29.71 -5.78 -17.46
C TYR A 11 -28.72 -4.80 -16.82
N LEU A 12 -29.10 -4.06 -15.78
CA LEU A 12 -28.21 -3.13 -15.09
C LEU A 12 -27.92 -3.59 -13.66
N MET A 13 -28.96 -3.79 -12.85
CA MET A 13 -28.79 -4.08 -11.43
C MET A 13 -28.21 -5.48 -11.18
N ARG A 14 -28.75 -6.53 -11.82
CA ARG A 14 -28.23 -7.90 -11.66
C ARG A 14 -26.76 -8.06 -12.07
N PRO A 15 -26.31 -7.61 -13.25
CA PRO A 15 -24.91 -7.72 -13.61
C PRO A 15 -24.02 -6.81 -12.75
N GLY A 16 -24.45 -5.59 -12.43
CA GLY A 16 -23.72 -4.70 -11.52
C GLY A 16 -23.49 -5.33 -10.13
N TRP A 17 -24.55 -5.93 -9.57
CA TRP A 17 -24.44 -6.65 -8.30
C TRP A 17 -23.47 -7.84 -8.35
N ARG A 18 -23.53 -8.64 -9.43
CA ARG A 18 -22.60 -9.76 -9.61
C ARG A 18 -21.15 -9.29 -9.72
N ALA A 19 -20.90 -8.18 -10.41
CA ALA A 19 -19.56 -7.60 -10.52
C ALA A 19 -19.04 -7.13 -9.15
N LEU A 20 -19.89 -6.47 -8.34
CA LEU A 20 -19.56 -6.06 -6.97
C LEU A 20 -19.23 -7.25 -6.06
N VAL A 21 -20.02 -8.33 -6.14
CA VAL A 21 -19.75 -9.55 -5.36
C VAL A 21 -18.42 -10.17 -5.75
N VAL A 22 -18.13 -10.29 -7.05
CA VAL A 22 -16.84 -10.84 -7.53
C VAL A 22 -15.68 -9.94 -7.10
N TYR A 23 -15.83 -8.62 -7.24
CA TYR A 23 -14.83 -7.66 -6.78
C TYR A 23 -14.54 -7.80 -5.27
N GLY A 24 -15.59 -7.91 -4.45
CA GLY A 24 -15.44 -8.15 -3.01
C GLY A 24 -14.82 -9.51 -2.68
N ALA A 25 -15.12 -10.56 -3.45
CA ALA A 25 -14.52 -11.87 -3.26
C ALA A 25 -13.04 -11.94 -3.68
N LEU A 26 -12.63 -11.07 -4.61
CA LEU A 26 -11.24 -10.89 -5.02
C LEU A 26 -10.47 -9.93 -4.11
N HIS A 27 -11.14 -9.25 -3.19
CA HIS A 27 -10.48 -8.37 -2.23
C HIS A 27 -9.61 -9.22 -1.29
N VAL A 28 -8.30 -9.15 -1.51
CA VAL A 28 -7.32 -9.68 -0.59
C VAL A 28 -6.99 -8.55 0.39
N PRO A 29 -7.29 -8.67 1.69
CA PRO A 29 -6.86 -7.67 2.65
C PRO A 29 -5.33 -7.60 2.61
N PRO A 30 -4.74 -6.41 2.78
CA PRO A 30 -3.29 -6.32 2.95
C PRO A 30 -2.86 -7.24 4.09
N PRO A 31 -1.65 -7.84 4.02
CA PRO A 31 -1.15 -8.62 5.13
C PRO A 31 -1.21 -7.75 6.40
N PRO A 32 -1.47 -8.36 7.57
CA PRO A 32 -1.39 -7.63 8.83
C PRO A 32 -0.05 -6.90 8.88
N ILE A 33 -0.11 -5.60 9.21
CA ILE A 33 1.10 -4.83 9.46
C ILE A 33 1.78 -5.54 10.62
N ASP A 34 3.01 -6.01 10.40
CA ASP A 34 3.81 -6.61 11.47
C ASP A 34 3.82 -5.64 12.66
N PRO A 35 3.75 -6.15 13.91
CA PRO A 35 3.84 -5.29 15.08
C PRO A 35 5.05 -4.36 14.93
N ALA A 36 4.86 -3.10 15.33
CA ALA A 36 5.87 -2.06 15.20
C ALA A 36 7.26 -2.62 15.54
N PRO A 37 8.27 -2.39 14.68
CA PRO A 37 9.58 -2.96 14.89
C PRO A 37 10.09 -2.60 16.29
N ASP A 38 10.85 -3.54 16.85
CA ASP A 38 11.51 -3.45 18.15
C ASP A 38 12.05 -2.01 18.40
N PRO A 39 11.78 -1.39 19.57
CA PRO A 39 12.31 -0.06 19.91
C PRO A 39 13.83 0.09 19.73
N ASP A 40 14.58 -1.01 19.63
CA ASP A 40 16.03 -1.04 19.35
C ASP A 40 16.42 -0.81 17.87
N GLY A 41 15.47 -0.42 17.02
CA GLY A 41 15.77 0.11 15.68
C GLY A 41 15.43 -0.88 14.58
N GLY A 42 14.30 -0.60 13.92
CA GLY A 42 13.71 -1.35 12.80
C GLY A 42 14.57 -1.40 11.54
N GLY A 43 15.71 -2.06 11.64
CA GLY A 43 16.56 -2.44 10.52
C GLY A 43 16.65 -3.96 10.40
N PRO A 44 16.86 -4.48 9.19
CA PRO A 44 17.11 -5.92 8.95
C PRO A 44 18.31 -6.38 9.78
N PRO A 45 18.47 -7.63 10.23
CA PRO A 45 19.52 -8.01 11.21
C PRO A 45 20.97 -7.80 10.70
N PRO A 46 22.00 -7.76 11.58
CA PRO A 46 23.39 -7.63 11.15
C PRO A 46 23.79 -8.67 10.09
N GLY A 47 24.45 -8.23 9.02
CA GLY A 47 24.87 -9.09 7.91
C GLY A 47 23.84 -9.30 6.79
N HIS A 48 22.64 -8.73 6.91
CA HIS A 48 21.63 -8.82 5.85
C HIS A 48 21.99 -7.90 4.65
N PRO A 49 21.88 -8.36 3.38
CA PRO A 49 22.31 -7.61 2.20
C PRO A 49 21.68 -6.22 2.02
N GLU A 50 20.46 -5.99 2.49
CA GLU A 50 19.81 -4.67 2.41
C GLU A 50 20.21 -3.70 3.53
N ARG A 51 21.04 -4.11 4.51
CA ARG A 51 21.59 -3.15 5.48
C ARG A 51 22.44 -2.13 4.73
N LEU A 52 22.39 -0.88 5.19
CA LEU A 52 23.31 0.15 4.74
C LEU A 52 24.75 -0.33 4.94
N CYS A 53 25.52 -0.35 3.85
CA CYS A 53 26.93 -0.74 3.87
C CYS A 53 27.76 0.43 4.37
N ALA A 54 28.39 0.28 5.55
CA ALA A 54 29.23 1.33 6.13
C ALA A 54 30.40 1.73 5.22
N ASP A 55 30.95 0.75 4.47
CA ASP A 55 32.07 0.95 3.57
C ASP A 55 31.69 1.66 2.26
N ARG A 56 30.39 1.79 1.98
CA ARG A 56 29.86 2.48 0.81
C ARG A 56 28.89 3.58 1.26
N PRO A 57 29.40 4.75 1.67
CA PRO A 57 28.54 5.87 2.03
C PRO A 57 27.70 6.31 0.82
N PRO A 58 26.50 6.88 1.04
CA PRO A 58 25.66 7.35 -0.04
C PRO A 58 26.36 8.42 -0.87
N ASP A 59 26.15 8.44 -2.19
CA ASP A 59 26.71 9.44 -3.08
C ASP A 59 25.98 10.79 -3.00
N ARG A 60 26.39 11.77 -3.82
CA ARG A 60 25.78 13.10 -3.82
C ARG A 60 24.29 13.06 -4.19
N GLN A 61 23.90 12.23 -5.15
CA GLN A 61 22.53 12.14 -5.63
C GLN A 61 21.65 11.45 -4.58
N GLU A 62 22.12 10.37 -3.98
CA GLU A 62 21.41 9.64 -2.92
C GLU A 62 21.17 10.53 -1.68
N ARG A 63 22.15 11.35 -1.29
CA ARG A 63 21.97 12.32 -0.20
C ARG A 63 20.93 13.40 -0.51
N LEU A 64 20.85 13.85 -1.77
CA LEU A 64 19.84 14.85 -2.18
C LEU A 64 18.44 14.24 -2.17
N LEU A 65 18.30 13.01 -2.66
CA LEU A 65 17.03 12.27 -2.62
C LEU A 65 16.57 12.02 -1.18
N TRP A 66 17.50 11.63 -0.29
CA TRP A 66 17.17 11.44 1.13
C TRP A 66 16.60 12.71 1.75
N ARG A 67 17.25 13.87 1.51
CA ARG A 67 16.74 15.16 1.98
C ARG A 67 15.34 15.44 1.47
N GLN A 68 15.10 15.27 0.17
CA GLN A 68 13.78 15.46 -0.42
C GLN A 68 12.72 14.58 0.26
N LEU A 69 13.00 13.28 0.42
CA LEU A 69 12.06 12.34 1.04
C LEU A 69 11.77 12.62 2.52
N THR A 70 12.74 13.17 3.26
CA THR A 70 12.57 13.49 4.68
C THR A 70 12.03 14.90 4.93
N GLU A 71 12.26 15.84 4.02
CA GLU A 71 11.78 17.21 4.10
C GLU A 71 10.35 17.35 3.52
N ASP A 72 10.04 16.59 2.47
CA ASP A 72 8.66 16.38 2.05
C ASP A 72 7.96 15.56 3.12
N ARG A 73 7.13 16.22 3.94
CA ARG A 73 6.27 15.66 5.01
C ARG A 73 5.29 14.56 4.57
N TRP A 74 5.48 13.92 3.42
CA TRP A 74 4.69 12.78 3.00
C TRP A 74 4.89 11.55 3.91
N PHE A 75 6.03 11.48 4.61
CA PHE A 75 6.34 10.45 5.62
C PHE A 75 6.46 10.98 7.05
N GLY A 76 6.34 12.30 7.25
CA GLY A 76 6.40 12.95 8.56
C GLY A 76 4.98 13.28 9.02
N ASP A 77 4.58 12.67 10.14
CA ASP A 77 3.29 12.84 10.82
C ASP A 77 2.15 11.95 10.26
N GLY A 78 2.35 10.62 10.28
CA GLY A 78 1.22 9.72 10.52
C GLY A 78 0.78 9.82 11.99
N PRO A 79 -0.52 9.67 12.31
CA PRO A 79 -1.02 9.79 13.68
C PRO A 79 -0.37 8.80 14.67
#